data_AF-A0A923TZA4-F1
#
_entry.id   AF-A0A923TZA4-F1
#
_cell.length_a   1.000
_cell.length_b   1.000
_cell.length_c   1.000
_cell.angle_alpha   90.00
_cell.angle_beta   90.00
_cell.angle_gamma   90.00
#
_symmetry.space_group_name_H-M   'P 1'
#
loop_
_entity.id
_entity.type
_entity.pdbx_description
1 polymer ?
#
loop_
_entity_poly.entity_id
_entity_poly.type
_entity_poly.pdbx_seq_one_letter_code
_entity_poly.pdbx_strand_id
1 'polypeptide(L)'
;MKRPLILVTNDDGITSNGIRQLVQICQKIGEVVVVAPDSPQSGMGHAITIGESLRLDLVKDIFGESLAYTCSGTPADCVKLAKHLVLKDRKPDLVVSGINHGSNTSISVLYSGTMSAAIEAAIEGIPAIGFSLCDYTAQADFSHILKFVDEIIKQALQFGIPKATALNVNFPNKTMGEVKGIKVCRQARAKWSEDFDERKDPHGRSYFWMTGEFINEDKGEDTDEYLISQGFATIVPCAFDLTAHYGIAQLNKDWNLQKVFNTH
;
A
#
# COMPACT_ATOMS: atom_id res chain seq x y z
N MET A 1 5.81 -9.02 -28.54
CA MET A 1 6.33 -8.33 -27.35
C MET A 1 6.42 -9.35 -26.22
N LYS A 2 7.44 -9.27 -25.35
CA LYS A 2 7.53 -10.13 -24.17
C LYS A 2 6.37 -9.78 -23.23
N ARG A 3 5.64 -10.78 -22.71
CA ARG A 3 4.60 -10.54 -21.69
C ARG A 3 5.29 -10.01 -20.42
N PRO A 4 4.79 -8.92 -19.80
CA PRO A 4 5.37 -8.40 -18.57
C PRO A 4 5.17 -9.39 -17.44
N LEU A 5 6.13 -9.50 -16.53
CA LEU A 5 6.02 -10.24 -15.28
C LEU A 5 5.50 -9.31 -14.18
N ILE A 6 4.36 -9.64 -13.60
CA ILE A 6 3.70 -8.85 -12.56
C ILE A 6 3.69 -9.66 -11.26
N LEU A 7 4.28 -9.10 -10.20
CA LEU A 7 4.16 -9.63 -8.85
C LEU A 7 2.93 -9.01 -8.17
N VAL A 8 2.04 -9.85 -7.66
CA VAL A 8 0.82 -9.43 -6.96
C VAL A 8 0.92 -9.83 -5.48
N THR A 9 0.56 -8.90 -4.60
CA THR A 9 0.51 -9.11 -3.14
C THR A 9 -0.63 -8.29 -2.53
N ASN A 10 -0.83 -8.35 -1.21
CA ASN A 10 -1.75 -7.52 -0.44
C ASN A 10 -1.44 -7.63 1.06
N ASP A 11 -2.30 -7.03 1.89
CA ASP A 11 -2.32 -7.14 3.34
C ASP A 11 -3.60 -7.80 3.92
N ASP A 12 -4.65 -8.00 3.12
CA ASP A 12 -5.87 -8.72 3.54
C ASP A 12 -5.72 -10.25 3.54
N GLY A 13 -4.61 -10.76 3.01
CA GLY A 13 -4.31 -12.18 2.86
C GLY A 13 -4.70 -12.76 1.49
N ILE A 14 -4.10 -13.92 1.17
CA ILE A 14 -4.16 -14.53 -0.17
C ILE A 14 -5.57 -14.94 -0.63
N THR A 15 -6.50 -15.15 0.31
CA THR A 15 -7.88 -15.57 0.01
C THR A 15 -8.87 -14.40 -0.13
N SER A 16 -8.42 -13.16 0.05
CA SER A 16 -9.29 -11.98 -0.01
C SER A 16 -9.91 -11.77 -1.41
N ASN A 17 -11.09 -11.15 -1.46
CA ASN A 17 -11.73 -10.84 -2.74
C ASN A 17 -10.92 -9.81 -3.54
N GLY A 18 -10.36 -8.80 -2.86
CA GLY A 18 -9.58 -7.72 -3.47
C GLY A 18 -8.36 -8.22 -4.27
N ILE A 19 -7.54 -9.11 -3.71
CA ILE A 19 -6.40 -9.69 -4.43
C ILE A 19 -6.86 -10.58 -5.59
N ARG A 20 -8.00 -11.28 -5.43
CA ARG A 20 -8.58 -12.11 -6.49
C ARG A 20 -8.96 -11.28 -7.71
N GLN A 21 -9.58 -10.12 -7.51
CA GLN A 21 -9.89 -9.18 -8.60
C GLN A 21 -8.62 -8.65 -9.26
N LEU A 22 -7.61 -8.27 -8.46
CA LEU A 22 -6.35 -7.74 -8.97
C LEU A 22 -5.60 -8.77 -9.83
N VAL A 23 -5.51 -10.02 -9.36
CA VAL A 23 -4.90 -11.12 -10.11
C VAL A 23 -5.61 -11.35 -11.43
N GLN A 24 -6.94 -11.37 -11.46
CA GLN A 24 -7.72 -11.54 -12.69
C GLN A 24 -7.46 -10.44 -13.73
N ILE A 25 -7.24 -9.21 -13.29
CA ILE A 25 -6.83 -8.11 -14.19
C ILE A 25 -5.41 -8.37 -14.70
N CYS A 26 -4.47 -8.64 -13.80
CA CYS A 26 -3.07 -8.83 -14.16
C CYS A 26 -2.85 -10.01 -15.12
N GLN A 27 -3.63 -11.08 -15.00
CA GLN A 27 -3.57 -12.26 -15.89
C GLN A 27 -3.90 -11.93 -17.36
N LYS A 28 -4.73 -10.90 -17.60
CA LYS A 28 -5.03 -10.42 -18.95
C LYS A 28 -3.88 -9.61 -19.56
N ILE A 29 -2.99 -9.09 -18.71
CA ILE A 29 -1.91 -8.18 -19.10
C ILE A 29 -0.59 -8.93 -19.27
N GLY A 30 -0.24 -9.80 -18.33
CA GLY A 30 1.09 -10.35 -18.19
C GLY A 30 1.14 -11.77 -17.63
N GLU A 31 2.36 -12.23 -17.34
CA GLU A 31 2.59 -13.37 -16.45
C GLU A 31 2.44 -12.89 -15.01
N VAL A 32 1.74 -13.68 -14.17
CA VAL A 32 1.44 -13.29 -12.79
C VAL A 32 2.03 -14.29 -11.81
N VAL A 33 2.76 -13.75 -10.83
CA VAL A 33 3.19 -14.46 -9.63
C VAL A 33 2.54 -13.79 -8.43
N VAL A 34 1.99 -14.58 -7.51
CA VAL A 34 1.31 -14.09 -6.30
C VAL A 34 2.10 -14.53 -5.09
N VAL A 35 2.44 -13.60 -4.20
CA VAL A 35 2.96 -13.90 -2.86
C VAL A 35 2.24 -12.99 -1.88
N ALA A 36 1.43 -13.56 -0.99
CA ALA A 36 0.59 -12.80 -0.08
C ALA A 36 0.56 -13.42 1.32
N PRO A 37 0.20 -12.65 2.36
CA PRO A 37 0.07 -13.17 3.71
C PRO A 37 -0.97 -14.31 3.83
N ASP A 38 -0.78 -15.19 4.81
CA ASP A 38 -1.71 -16.28 5.17
C ASP A 38 -2.91 -15.81 6.01
N SER A 39 -2.86 -14.58 6.50
CA SER A 39 -3.82 -13.96 7.42
C SER A 39 -3.84 -12.45 7.21
N PRO A 40 -4.91 -11.74 7.63
CA PRO A 40 -4.95 -10.28 7.57
C PRO A 40 -3.81 -9.64 8.38
N GLN A 41 -3.12 -8.68 7.78
CA GLN A 41 -1.97 -7.94 8.32
C GLN A 41 -2.22 -6.42 8.29
N SER A 42 -3.48 -5.99 8.34
CA SER A 42 -3.86 -4.57 8.33
C SER A 42 -3.29 -3.83 9.54
N GLY A 43 -2.76 -2.62 9.33
CA GLY A 43 -2.22 -1.78 10.41
C GLY A 43 -0.81 -2.15 10.89
N MET A 44 -0.15 -3.13 10.26
CA MET A 44 1.24 -3.50 10.60
C MET A 44 2.28 -2.46 10.14
N GLY A 45 1.87 -1.48 9.33
CA GLY A 45 2.81 -0.55 8.69
C GLY A 45 3.88 -1.30 7.90
N HIS A 46 5.07 -0.69 7.81
CA HIS A 46 6.22 -1.27 7.11
C HIS A 46 7.06 -2.19 8.01
N ALA A 47 6.39 -3.05 8.79
CA ALA A 47 7.06 -4.06 9.59
C ALA A 47 7.75 -5.11 8.71
N ILE A 48 8.88 -5.63 9.18
CA ILE A 48 9.61 -6.75 8.58
C ILE A 48 9.95 -7.78 9.65
N THR A 49 9.99 -9.05 9.28
CA THR A 49 10.24 -10.14 10.23
C THR A 49 11.73 -10.47 10.31
N ILE A 50 12.35 -10.22 11.47
CA ILE A 50 13.78 -10.50 11.72
C ILE A 50 13.97 -11.56 12.83
N GLY A 51 13.16 -11.48 13.90
CA GLY A 51 13.33 -12.30 15.11
C GLY A 51 12.64 -13.65 15.08
N GLU A 52 11.86 -13.95 14.03
CA GLU A 52 11.07 -15.17 13.91
C GLU A 52 11.27 -15.81 12.54
N SER A 53 10.90 -17.10 12.41
CA SER A 53 11.02 -17.80 11.14
C SER A 53 9.84 -17.51 10.22
N LEU A 54 10.13 -17.27 8.94
CA LEU A 54 9.13 -17.09 7.89
C LEU A 54 8.83 -18.43 7.21
N ARG A 55 7.55 -18.68 6.96
CA ARG A 55 7.07 -19.80 6.13
C ARG A 55 6.59 -19.28 4.79
N LEU A 56 6.84 -20.08 3.75
CA LEU A 56 6.43 -19.79 2.38
C LEU A 56 5.93 -21.09 1.76
N ASP A 57 4.62 -21.18 1.53
CA ASP A 57 3.96 -22.41 1.09
C ASP A 57 3.28 -22.20 -0.27
N LEU A 58 3.47 -23.13 -1.19
CA LEU A 58 2.84 -23.12 -2.51
C LEU A 58 1.34 -23.39 -2.37
N VAL A 59 0.51 -22.48 -2.89
CA VAL A 59 -0.95 -22.64 -2.91
C VAL A 59 -1.38 -23.02 -4.31
N LYS A 60 -2.09 -24.14 -4.43
CA LYS A 60 -2.61 -24.64 -5.70
C LYS A 60 -4.09 -24.26 -5.86
N ASP A 61 -4.54 -24.17 -7.11
CA ASP A 61 -5.96 -24.07 -7.50
C ASP A 61 -6.72 -22.82 -7.02
N ILE A 62 -6.02 -21.74 -6.61
CA ILE A 62 -6.66 -20.48 -6.16
C ILE A 62 -6.73 -19.40 -7.25
N PHE A 63 -5.74 -19.36 -8.15
CA PHE A 63 -5.60 -18.35 -9.21
C PHE A 63 -5.35 -18.96 -10.61
N GLY A 64 -5.91 -20.13 -10.91
CA GLY A 64 -5.72 -20.78 -12.21
C GLY A 64 -4.25 -21.12 -12.47
N GLU A 65 -3.69 -20.68 -13.60
CA GLU A 65 -2.30 -20.97 -14.00
C GLU A 65 -1.25 -20.12 -13.28
N SER A 66 -1.66 -19.10 -12.51
CA SER A 66 -0.71 -18.24 -11.79
C SER A 66 -0.02 -18.98 -10.65
N LEU A 67 1.30 -18.80 -10.56
CA LEU A 67 2.10 -19.31 -9.45
C LEU A 67 1.77 -18.51 -8.18
N ALA A 68 1.32 -19.18 -7.13
CA ALA A 68 0.84 -18.53 -5.91
C ALA A 68 1.49 -19.12 -4.65
N TYR A 69 1.98 -18.26 -3.77
CA TYR A 69 2.51 -18.64 -2.48
C TYR A 69 1.82 -17.85 -1.36
N THR A 70 1.59 -18.52 -0.25
CA THR A 70 1.19 -17.90 1.00
C THR A 70 2.41 -17.73 1.90
N CYS A 71 2.45 -16.64 2.66
CA CYS A 71 3.56 -16.31 3.55
C CYS A 71 3.06 -16.04 4.97
N SER A 72 3.79 -16.50 5.98
CA SER A 72 3.47 -16.21 7.39
C SER A 72 3.92 -14.83 7.87
N GLY A 73 4.52 -14.03 6.98
CA GLY A 73 5.09 -12.72 7.29
C GLY A 73 4.19 -11.57 6.87
N THR A 74 4.78 -10.39 6.90
CA THR A 74 4.15 -9.13 6.50
C THR A 74 4.06 -8.99 4.97
N PRO A 75 3.30 -8.01 4.45
CA PRO A 75 3.31 -7.68 3.02
C PRO A 75 4.71 -7.32 2.49
N ALA A 76 5.56 -6.68 3.30
CA ALA A 76 6.94 -6.38 2.92
C ALA A 76 7.78 -7.68 2.84
N ASP A 77 7.62 -8.60 3.80
CA ASP A 77 8.26 -9.91 3.75
C ASP A 77 7.84 -10.70 2.50
N CYS A 78 6.57 -10.60 2.09
CA CYS A 78 6.07 -11.21 0.86
C CYS A 78 6.85 -10.75 -0.38
N VAL A 79 7.11 -9.44 -0.50
CA VAL A 79 7.87 -8.87 -1.62
C VAL A 79 9.33 -9.35 -1.59
N LYS A 80 9.96 -9.35 -0.41
CA LYS A 80 11.34 -9.83 -0.25
C LYS A 80 11.46 -11.32 -0.61
N LEU A 81 10.58 -12.16 -0.07
CA LEU A 81 10.57 -13.61 -0.34
C LEU A 81 10.25 -13.90 -1.80
N ALA A 82 9.31 -13.17 -2.40
CA ALA A 82 8.99 -13.28 -3.82
C ALA A 82 10.24 -13.03 -4.68
N LYS A 83 10.92 -11.90 -4.45
CA LYS A 83 12.13 -11.53 -5.17
C LYS A 83 13.24 -12.59 -5.00
N HIS A 84 13.54 -12.96 -3.76
CA HIS A 84 14.74 -13.77 -3.46
C HIS A 84 14.55 -15.28 -3.67
N LEU A 85 13.35 -15.82 -3.42
CA LEU A 85 13.13 -17.27 -3.42
C LEU A 85 12.24 -17.74 -4.58
N VAL A 86 11.20 -16.98 -4.91
CA VAL A 86 10.21 -17.38 -5.93
C VAL A 86 10.69 -17.00 -7.33
N LEU A 87 11.05 -15.73 -7.53
CA LEU A 87 11.46 -15.18 -8.82
C LEU A 87 12.93 -15.44 -9.14
N LYS A 88 13.78 -15.60 -8.11
CA LYS A 88 15.22 -15.87 -8.24
C LYS A 88 15.89 -14.82 -9.13
N ASP A 89 16.38 -15.21 -10.31
CA ASP A 89 17.07 -14.32 -11.25
C ASP A 89 16.10 -13.47 -12.09
N ARG A 90 14.80 -13.68 -11.96
CA ARG A 90 13.77 -12.94 -12.71
C ARG A 90 13.41 -11.67 -11.94
N LYS A 91 13.44 -10.52 -12.63
CA LYS A 91 12.93 -9.26 -12.08
C LYS A 91 11.49 -9.04 -12.58
N PRO A 92 10.52 -8.76 -11.69
CA PRO A 92 9.19 -8.35 -12.14
C PRO A 92 9.26 -6.96 -12.77
N ASP A 93 8.45 -6.76 -13.81
CA ASP A 93 8.31 -5.48 -14.51
C ASP A 93 7.44 -4.49 -13.69
N LEU A 94 6.57 -5.03 -12.82
CA LEU A 94 5.70 -4.26 -11.93
C LEU A 94 5.36 -5.08 -10.68
N VAL A 95 5.29 -4.43 -9.52
CA VAL A 95 4.64 -4.97 -8.31
C VAL A 95 3.32 -4.25 -8.09
N VAL A 96 2.25 -4.98 -7.85
CA VAL A 96 0.95 -4.42 -7.46
C VAL A 96 0.48 -5.01 -6.13
N SER A 97 0.01 -4.16 -5.24
CA SER A 97 -0.46 -4.52 -3.91
C SER A 97 -1.93 -4.14 -3.73
N GLY A 98 -2.75 -5.06 -3.21
CA GLY A 98 -4.19 -4.84 -2.94
C GLY A 98 -5.09 -5.81 -3.73
N ILE A 99 -6.31 -5.43 -4.12
CA ILE A 99 -7.00 -4.18 -3.80
C ILE A 99 -7.46 -4.22 -2.34
N ASN A 100 -7.02 -3.28 -1.52
CA ASN A 100 -7.35 -3.21 -0.10
C ASN A 100 -8.82 -2.85 0.15
N HIS A 101 -9.39 -3.41 1.22
CA HIS A 101 -10.68 -3.00 1.77
C HIS A 101 -10.48 -1.83 2.75
N GLY A 102 -10.83 -0.63 2.31
CA GLY A 102 -10.61 0.60 3.06
C GLY A 102 -9.58 1.52 2.41
N SER A 103 -9.71 2.82 2.68
CA SER A 103 -8.79 3.81 2.12
C SER A 103 -7.43 3.76 2.81
N ASN A 104 -6.40 4.09 2.03
CA ASN A 104 -5.03 4.35 2.50
C ASN A 104 -4.65 5.79 2.16
N THR A 105 -5.58 6.72 2.38
CA THR A 105 -5.43 8.15 2.09
C THR A 105 -4.70 8.88 3.23
N SER A 106 -4.10 10.02 2.91
CA SER A 106 -3.40 10.86 3.87
C SER A 106 -2.30 10.09 4.64
N ILE A 107 -2.15 10.36 5.94
CA ILE A 107 -1.13 9.77 6.81
C ILE A 107 -1.27 8.24 6.95
N SER A 108 -2.44 7.67 6.61
CA SER A 108 -2.70 6.24 6.67
C SER A 108 -1.76 5.43 5.77
N VAL A 109 -1.16 6.05 4.74
CA VAL A 109 -0.11 5.45 3.90
C VAL A 109 1.03 4.84 4.73
N LEU A 110 1.40 5.45 5.86
CA LEU A 110 2.51 4.98 6.71
C LEU A 110 2.18 3.69 7.47
N TYR A 111 0.89 3.45 7.75
CA TYR A 111 0.42 2.30 8.53
C TYR A 111 -0.18 1.20 7.64
N SER A 112 -0.28 1.48 6.34
CA SER A 112 -0.87 0.60 5.34
C SER A 112 0.08 -0.55 5.00
N GLY A 113 -0.37 -1.79 5.18
CA GLY A 113 0.34 -2.96 4.69
C GLY A 113 0.37 -3.00 3.16
N THR A 114 -0.72 -2.58 2.51
CA THR A 114 -0.81 -2.44 1.06
C THR A 114 0.30 -1.56 0.51
N MET A 115 0.46 -0.35 1.07
CA MET A 115 1.50 0.58 0.64
C MET A 115 2.89 0.16 1.09
N SER A 116 3.03 -0.53 2.22
CA SER A 116 4.32 -1.06 2.67
C SER A 116 4.91 -2.04 1.66
N ALA A 117 4.11 -2.95 1.10
CA ALA A 117 4.55 -3.81 0.02
C ALA A 117 4.96 -3.03 -1.25
N ALA A 118 4.19 -2.01 -1.63
CA ALA A 118 4.52 -1.18 -2.79
C ALA A 118 5.82 -0.38 -2.57
N ILE A 119 6.00 0.17 -1.37
CA ILE A 119 7.21 0.90 -0.99
C ILE A 119 8.43 -0.04 -0.94
N GLU A 120 8.28 -1.24 -0.38
CA GLU A 120 9.34 -2.26 -0.38
C GLU A 120 9.80 -2.60 -1.80
N ALA A 121 8.87 -2.77 -2.74
CA ALA A 121 9.21 -2.96 -4.14
C ALA A 121 9.92 -1.74 -4.77
N ALA A 122 9.50 -0.53 -4.41
CA ALA A 122 10.13 0.71 -4.88
C ALA A 122 11.55 0.90 -4.32
N ILE A 123 11.81 0.50 -3.08
CA ILE A 123 13.15 0.45 -2.46
C ILE A 123 14.06 -0.46 -3.28
N GLU A 124 13.52 -1.57 -3.78
CA GLU A 124 14.24 -2.52 -4.64
C GLU A 124 14.38 -2.06 -6.10
N GLY A 125 13.97 -0.83 -6.40
CA GLY A 125 14.04 -0.24 -7.73
C GLY A 125 13.10 -0.93 -8.72
N ILE A 126 11.96 -1.43 -8.25
CA ILE A 126 10.89 -2.02 -9.05
C ILE A 126 9.71 -1.04 -9.07
N PRO A 127 9.14 -0.70 -10.25
CA PRO A 127 7.90 0.07 -10.30
C PRO A 127 6.80 -0.61 -9.47
N ALA A 128 6.08 0.17 -8.66
CA ALA A 128 5.13 -0.39 -7.71
C ALA A 128 3.87 0.48 -7.50
N ILE A 129 2.74 -0.19 -7.29
CA ILE A 129 1.43 0.45 -7.10
C ILE A 129 0.68 -0.24 -5.95
N GLY A 130 0.19 0.52 -4.99
CA GLY A 130 -0.81 0.08 -4.01
C GLY A 130 -2.20 0.53 -4.43
N PHE A 131 -3.18 -0.39 -4.45
CA PHE A 131 -4.56 -0.12 -4.79
C PHE A 131 -5.47 -0.29 -3.58
N SER A 132 -6.40 0.64 -3.39
CA SER A 132 -7.32 0.64 -2.25
C SER A 132 -8.70 1.13 -2.67
N LEU A 133 -9.75 0.49 -2.17
CA LEU A 133 -11.13 0.91 -2.37
C LEU A 133 -11.65 1.48 -1.05
N CYS A 134 -12.30 2.65 -1.07
CA CYS A 134 -12.92 3.27 0.09
C CYS A 134 -14.21 2.53 0.53
N ASP A 135 -14.13 1.22 0.69
CA ASP A 135 -15.17 0.31 1.18
C ASP A 135 -14.52 -0.68 2.14
N TYR A 136 -14.90 -0.61 3.42
CA TYR A 136 -14.33 -1.40 4.51
C TYR A 136 -15.08 -2.73 4.70
N THR A 137 -16.09 -3.02 3.88
CA THR A 137 -16.88 -4.24 4.03
C THR A 137 -16.19 -5.42 3.37
N ALA A 138 -16.29 -6.60 3.99
CA ALA A 138 -15.73 -7.84 3.42
C ALA A 138 -16.38 -8.25 2.07
N GLN A 139 -17.54 -7.66 1.74
CA GLN A 139 -18.29 -7.90 0.51
C GLN A 139 -18.22 -6.72 -0.46
N ALA A 140 -17.18 -5.89 -0.34
CA ALA A 140 -16.97 -4.74 -1.21
C ALA A 140 -17.08 -5.12 -2.69
N ASP A 141 -17.81 -4.30 -3.43
CA ASP A 141 -18.00 -4.46 -4.86
C ASP A 141 -16.97 -3.63 -5.63
N PHE A 142 -16.03 -4.32 -6.28
CA PHE A 142 -14.95 -3.71 -7.06
C PHE A 142 -15.33 -3.41 -8.51
N SER A 143 -16.52 -3.80 -8.98
CA SER A 143 -16.90 -3.77 -10.39
C SER A 143 -16.74 -2.40 -11.07
N HIS A 144 -17.01 -1.30 -10.35
CA HIS A 144 -16.92 0.06 -10.88
C HIS A 144 -15.49 0.55 -11.07
N ILE A 145 -14.49 -0.11 -10.45
CA ILE A 145 -13.09 0.34 -10.47
C ILE A 145 -12.19 -0.51 -11.37
N LEU A 146 -12.61 -1.73 -11.76
CA LEU A 146 -11.74 -2.68 -12.47
C LEU A 146 -11.14 -2.12 -13.77
N LYS A 147 -11.91 -1.31 -14.52
CA LYS A 147 -11.43 -0.66 -15.75
C LYS A 147 -10.31 0.35 -15.48
N PHE A 148 -10.35 1.04 -14.34
CA PHE A 148 -9.35 2.02 -13.96
C PHE A 148 -8.08 1.34 -13.47
N VAL A 149 -8.21 0.26 -12.69
CA VAL A 149 -7.06 -0.55 -12.27
C VAL A 149 -6.31 -1.12 -13.49
N ASP A 150 -7.03 -1.70 -14.45
CA ASP A 150 -6.46 -2.20 -15.71
C ASP A 150 -5.70 -1.12 -16.48
N GLU A 151 -6.30 0.06 -16.65
CA GLU A 151 -5.68 1.18 -17.36
C GLU A 151 -4.43 1.70 -16.63
N ILE A 152 -4.49 1.87 -15.30
CA ILE A 152 -3.35 2.34 -14.50
C ILE A 152 -2.16 1.37 -14.60
N ILE A 153 -2.41 0.06 -14.54
CA ILE A 153 -1.36 -0.96 -14.69
C ILE A 153 -0.71 -0.87 -16.09
N LYS A 154 -1.53 -0.73 -17.15
CA LYS A 154 -1.02 -0.58 -18.51
C LYS A 154 -0.19 0.69 -18.69
N GLN A 155 -0.64 1.81 -18.14
CA GLN A 155 0.08 3.09 -18.17
C GLN A 155 1.43 2.96 -17.45
N ALA A 156 1.45 2.36 -16.26
CA ALA A 156 2.69 2.15 -15.50
C ALA A 156 3.69 1.25 -16.24
N LEU A 157 3.21 0.19 -16.91
CA LEU A 157 4.06 -0.69 -17.71
C LEU A 157 4.57 -0.01 -18.99
N GLN A 158 3.75 0.85 -19.61
CA GLN A 158 4.08 1.51 -20.88
C GLN A 158 5.02 2.71 -20.68
N PHE A 159 4.75 3.55 -19.68
CA PHE A 159 5.43 4.83 -19.47
C PHE A 159 6.38 4.83 -18.28
N GLY A 160 6.32 3.79 -17.44
CA GLY A 160 7.11 3.68 -16.21
C GLY A 160 6.53 4.47 -15.04
N ILE A 161 7.17 4.31 -13.89
CA ILE A 161 6.95 5.08 -12.67
C ILE A 161 8.26 5.80 -12.34
N PRO A 162 8.24 7.06 -11.86
CA PRO A 162 9.44 7.75 -11.41
C PRO A 162 10.28 6.90 -10.44
N LYS A 163 11.60 7.08 -10.47
CA LYS A 163 12.49 6.34 -9.56
C LYS A 163 12.19 6.68 -8.10
N ALA A 164 12.46 5.74 -7.20
CA ALA A 164 12.25 5.91 -5.76
C ALA A 164 10.83 6.36 -5.39
N THR A 165 9.83 5.89 -6.15
CA THR A 165 8.42 6.27 -6.00
C THR A 165 7.54 5.02 -6.06
N ALA A 166 6.62 4.89 -5.11
CA ALA A 166 5.48 3.97 -5.18
C ALA A 166 4.20 4.78 -5.43
N LEU A 167 3.28 4.28 -6.24
CA LEU A 167 2.00 4.96 -6.45
C LEU A 167 0.94 4.45 -5.45
N ASN A 168 0.38 5.36 -4.66
CA ASN A 168 -0.79 5.08 -3.83
C ASN A 168 -2.07 5.44 -4.59
N VAL A 169 -2.90 4.45 -4.88
CA VAL A 169 -4.13 4.62 -5.67
C VAL A 169 -5.35 4.31 -4.83
N ASN A 170 -6.24 5.28 -4.68
CA ASN A 170 -7.50 5.11 -3.96
C ASN A 170 -8.69 5.32 -4.89
N PHE A 171 -9.75 4.53 -4.67
CA PHE A 171 -11.00 4.64 -5.41
C PHE A 171 -12.17 4.98 -4.50
N PRO A 172 -13.10 5.85 -4.92
CA PRO A 172 -14.27 6.19 -4.13
C PRO A 172 -15.21 4.98 -3.99
N ASN A 173 -15.98 4.98 -2.90
CA ASN A 173 -16.98 3.95 -2.65
C ASN A 173 -18.03 3.95 -3.79
N LYS A 174 -18.52 2.77 -4.16
CA LYS A 174 -19.56 2.63 -5.20
C LYS A 174 -20.84 3.42 -4.89
N THR A 175 -21.16 3.61 -3.61
CA THR A 175 -22.30 4.42 -3.15
C THR A 175 -22.23 5.89 -3.56
N MET A 176 -21.03 6.38 -3.91
CA MET A 176 -20.83 7.74 -4.44
C MET A 176 -21.15 7.86 -5.94
N GLY A 177 -21.55 6.77 -6.59
CA GLY A 177 -21.83 6.70 -8.03
C GLY A 177 -20.63 6.24 -8.85
N GLU A 178 -20.68 6.50 -10.15
CA GLU A 178 -19.56 6.19 -11.04
C GLU A 178 -18.35 7.06 -10.76
N VAL A 179 -17.15 6.47 -10.84
CA VAL A 179 -15.89 7.21 -10.73
C VAL A 179 -15.80 8.23 -11.85
N LYS A 180 -15.74 9.52 -11.49
CA LYS A 180 -15.79 10.65 -12.43
C LYS A 180 -14.52 10.78 -13.30
N GLY A 181 -13.42 10.19 -12.85
CA GLY A 181 -12.12 10.21 -13.52
C GLY A 181 -10.98 9.89 -12.56
N ILE A 182 -9.75 9.93 -13.05
CA ILE A 182 -8.53 9.75 -12.27
C ILE A 182 -7.81 11.10 -12.15
N LYS A 183 -7.27 11.41 -10.97
CA LYS A 183 -6.44 12.59 -10.73
C LYS A 183 -5.14 12.22 -10.03
N VAL A 184 -4.02 12.69 -10.58
CA VAL A 184 -2.74 12.70 -9.85
C VAL A 184 -2.77 13.88 -8.88
N CYS A 185 -2.46 13.63 -7.61
CA CYS A 185 -2.65 14.60 -6.54
C CYS A 185 -1.60 14.41 -5.44
N ARG A 186 -1.62 15.30 -4.44
CA ARG A 186 -0.78 15.17 -3.24
C ARG A 186 -1.54 14.55 -2.08
N GLN A 187 -0.80 14.04 -1.11
CA GLN A 187 -1.34 13.59 0.17
C GLN A 187 -1.95 14.77 0.94
N ALA A 188 -3.17 14.60 1.48
CA ALA A 188 -3.78 15.57 2.39
C ALA A 188 -2.99 15.67 3.69
N ARG A 189 -2.87 16.88 4.24
CA ARG A 189 -2.45 17.09 5.63
C ARG A 189 -3.62 16.78 6.58
N ALA A 190 -3.72 15.52 6.97
CA ALA A 190 -4.68 15.04 7.96
C ALA A 190 -4.02 14.09 8.95
N LYS A 191 -4.66 13.89 10.10
CA LYS A 191 -4.21 12.98 11.15
C LYS A 191 -5.40 12.34 11.85
N TRP A 192 -5.17 11.17 12.43
CA TRP A 192 -6.08 10.60 13.40
C TRP A 192 -5.83 11.27 14.76
N SER A 193 -6.88 11.83 15.35
CA SER A 193 -6.88 12.21 16.76
C SER A 193 -7.30 11.00 17.56
N GLU A 194 -6.31 10.29 18.10
CA GLU A 194 -6.48 9.03 18.83
C GLU A 194 -7.18 9.25 20.18
N ASP A 195 -8.06 8.31 20.53
CA ASP A 195 -8.68 8.17 21.84
C ASP A 195 -8.70 6.68 22.23
N PHE A 196 -8.99 6.37 23.49
CA PHE A 196 -8.98 5.00 24.00
C PHE A 196 -10.23 4.68 24.81
N ASP A 197 -11.03 3.73 24.30
CA ASP A 197 -12.17 3.18 25.04
C ASP A 197 -11.67 2.14 26.05
N GLU A 198 -11.62 2.52 27.33
CA GLU A 198 -11.27 1.63 28.44
C GLU A 198 -12.45 0.73 28.82
N ARG A 199 -12.19 -0.58 28.86
CA ARG A 199 -13.12 -1.60 29.36
C ARG A 199 -12.43 -2.52 30.35
N LYS A 200 -13.23 -3.30 31.08
CA LYS A 200 -12.74 -4.30 32.05
C LYS A 200 -13.02 -5.71 31.53
N ASP A 201 -12.01 -6.58 31.65
CA ASP A 201 -12.19 -8.01 31.41
C ASP A 201 -12.96 -8.68 32.58
N PRO A 202 -13.38 -9.95 32.45
CA PRO A 202 -14.09 -10.66 33.53
C PRO A 202 -13.30 -10.78 34.86
N HIS A 203 -11.99 -10.52 34.85
CA HIS A 203 -11.13 -10.53 36.04
C HIS A 203 -10.86 -9.11 36.57
N GLY A 204 -11.53 -8.09 36.05
CA GLY A 204 -11.38 -6.69 36.46
C GLY A 204 -10.12 -5.99 35.93
N ARG A 205 -9.40 -6.58 34.97
CA ARG A 205 -8.22 -5.96 34.34
C ARG A 205 -8.66 -5.02 33.22
N SER A 206 -8.05 -3.83 33.15
CA SER A 206 -8.31 -2.89 32.06
C SER A 206 -7.77 -3.42 30.74
N TYR A 207 -8.53 -3.22 29.68
CA TYR A 207 -8.07 -3.28 28.29
C TYR A 207 -8.64 -2.09 27.53
N PHE A 208 -7.97 -1.70 26.45
CA PHE A 208 -8.26 -0.48 25.72
C PHE A 208 -8.46 -0.79 24.24
N TRP A 209 -9.49 -0.20 23.64
CA TRP A 209 -9.63 -0.15 22.19
C TRP A 209 -9.18 1.22 21.71
N MET A 210 -8.24 1.25 20.77
CA MET A 210 -7.88 2.49 20.08
C MET A 210 -9.05 2.91 19.20
N THR A 211 -9.49 4.15 19.39
CA THR A 211 -10.48 4.83 18.56
C THR A 211 -9.87 6.14 18.07
N GLY A 212 -10.62 6.91 17.29
CA GLY A 212 -10.20 8.26 16.94
C GLY A 212 -11.08 8.89 15.89
N GLU A 213 -10.90 10.20 15.74
CA GLU A 213 -11.54 10.99 14.69
C GLU A 213 -10.50 11.38 13.65
N PHE A 214 -10.85 11.22 12.37
CA PHE A 214 -10.01 11.68 11.27
C PHE A 214 -10.15 13.20 11.11
N ILE A 215 -9.09 13.93 11.43
CA ILE A 215 -9.06 15.39 11.34
C ILE A 215 -8.32 15.79 10.07
N ASN A 216 -9.06 16.30 9.10
CA ASN A 216 -8.50 16.90 7.89
C ASN A 216 -8.29 18.41 8.08
N GLU A 217 -7.04 18.82 8.26
CA GLU A 217 -6.66 20.25 8.39
C GLU A 217 -6.42 20.90 7.01
N ASP A 218 -6.40 20.11 5.95
CA ASP A 218 -6.11 20.52 4.60
C ASP A 218 -7.37 21.03 3.89
N LYS A 219 -7.32 22.28 3.44
CA LYS A 219 -8.41 22.92 2.68
C LYS A 219 -8.14 22.93 1.16
N GLY A 220 -7.07 22.25 0.73
CA GLY A 220 -6.70 22.17 -0.68
C GLY A 220 -7.59 21.22 -1.47
N GLU A 221 -7.93 21.65 -2.68
CA GLU A 221 -8.73 20.87 -3.64
C GLU A 221 -7.87 19.93 -4.51
N ASP A 222 -6.55 19.92 -4.28
CA ASP A 222 -5.54 19.13 -4.95
C ASP A 222 -5.08 17.91 -4.12
N THR A 223 -5.88 17.52 -3.11
CA THR A 223 -5.56 16.44 -2.18
C THR A 223 -6.31 15.15 -2.48
N ASP A 224 -5.74 14.03 -2.06
CA ASP A 224 -6.37 12.71 -2.15
C ASP A 224 -7.73 12.66 -1.43
N GLU A 225 -7.80 13.12 -0.18
CA GLU A 225 -9.05 13.20 0.60
C GLU A 225 -10.14 14.02 -0.11
N TYR A 226 -9.79 15.23 -0.57
CA TYR A 226 -10.75 16.08 -1.27
C TYR A 226 -11.25 15.40 -2.56
N LEU A 227 -10.34 14.93 -3.40
CA LEU A 227 -10.71 14.37 -4.71
C LEU A 227 -11.53 13.07 -4.58
N ILE A 228 -11.23 12.23 -3.59
CA ILE A 228 -12.05 11.07 -3.24
C ILE A 228 -13.45 11.51 -2.83
N SER A 229 -13.58 12.53 -1.95
CA SER A 229 -14.88 13.08 -1.55
C SER A 229 -15.69 13.64 -2.73
N GLN A 230 -15.01 14.08 -3.80
CA GLN A 230 -15.62 14.55 -5.03
C GLN A 230 -15.91 13.44 -6.05
N GLY A 231 -15.61 12.17 -5.74
CA GLY A 231 -15.89 11.01 -6.59
C GLY A 231 -14.84 10.75 -7.68
N PHE A 232 -13.61 11.26 -7.51
CA PHE A 232 -12.47 10.93 -8.37
C PHE A 232 -11.62 9.83 -7.75
N ALA A 233 -11.07 8.96 -8.59
CA ALA A 233 -9.95 8.10 -8.18
C ALA A 233 -8.68 8.95 -8.08
N THR A 234 -7.82 8.63 -7.12
CA THR A 234 -6.61 9.42 -6.83
C THR A 234 -5.36 8.59 -7.04
N ILE A 235 -4.30 9.24 -7.51
CA ILE A 235 -2.95 8.69 -7.59
C ILE A 235 -2.01 9.65 -6.88
N VAL A 236 -1.46 9.22 -5.74
CA VAL A 236 -0.44 9.96 -5.01
C VAL A 236 0.92 9.28 -5.24
N PRO A 237 1.89 9.93 -5.87
CA PRO A 237 3.26 9.43 -5.92
C PRO A 237 3.92 9.59 -4.54
N CYS A 238 4.19 8.47 -3.88
CA CYS A 238 4.78 8.41 -2.55
C CYS A 238 6.28 8.13 -2.64
N ALA A 239 7.09 9.02 -2.07
CA ALA A 239 8.48 8.77 -1.78
C ALA A 239 8.63 8.00 -0.46
N PHE A 240 9.78 7.37 -0.26
CA PHE A 240 10.17 6.72 1.00
C PHE A 240 11.42 7.36 1.64
N ASP A 241 12.01 8.35 0.98
CA ASP A 241 12.96 9.25 1.63
C ASP A 241 12.16 10.25 2.47
N LEU A 242 12.16 10.01 3.79
CA LEU A 242 11.45 10.85 4.76
C LEU A 242 12.28 12.06 5.20
N THR A 243 13.40 12.33 4.53
CA THR A 243 14.25 13.48 4.83
C THR A 243 13.49 14.78 4.57
N ALA A 244 13.22 15.53 5.65
CA ALA A 244 12.79 16.91 5.54
C ALA A 244 13.95 17.79 5.05
N HIS A 245 14.23 17.79 3.74
CA HIS A 245 15.34 18.54 3.15
C HIS A 245 15.34 20.03 3.52
N TYR A 246 14.15 20.63 3.65
CA TYR A 246 13.99 22.00 4.15
C TYR A 246 14.47 22.16 5.62
N GLY A 247 14.24 21.13 6.44
CA GLY A 247 14.63 21.09 7.85
C GLY A 247 16.15 21.04 8.03
N ILE A 248 16.88 20.39 7.13
CA ILE A 248 18.36 20.35 7.17
C ILE A 248 18.93 21.77 7.17
N ALA A 249 18.43 22.64 6.29
CA ALA A 249 18.89 24.03 6.20
C ALA A 249 18.60 24.81 7.50
N GLN A 250 17.42 24.60 8.09
CA GLN A 250 17.04 25.24 9.35
C GLN A 250 17.94 24.78 10.50
N LEU A 251 18.16 23.46 10.63
CA LEU A 251 18.97 22.88 11.70
C LEU A 251 20.44 23.33 11.62
N ASN A 252 21.04 23.32 10.42
CA ASN A 252 22.42 23.79 10.23
C ASN A 252 22.61 25.27 10.52
N LYS A 253 21.56 26.08 10.39
CA LYS A 253 21.58 27.51 10.70
C LYS A 253 21.39 27.77 12.19
N ASP A 254 20.42 27.13 12.80
CA ASP A 254 19.97 27.46 14.16
C ASP A 254 20.75 26.72 15.25
N TRP A 255 21.22 25.51 14.96
CA TRP A 255 21.92 24.69 15.94
C TRP A 255 23.41 24.96 15.89
N ASN A 256 23.98 25.33 17.03
CA ASN A 256 25.42 25.59 17.14
C ASN A 256 26.21 24.31 17.49
N LEU A 257 25.95 23.22 16.78
CA LEU A 257 26.59 21.92 17.06
C LEU A 257 28.11 21.97 16.93
N GLN A 258 28.63 22.77 15.99
CA GLN A 258 30.06 22.92 15.78
C GLN A 258 30.74 23.61 16.97
N LYS A 259 30.14 24.63 17.59
CA LYS A 259 30.73 25.28 18.76
C LYS A 259 30.68 24.40 20.01
N VAL A 260 29.71 23.49 20.10
CA VAL A 260 29.53 22.61 21.27
C VAL A 260 30.46 21.40 21.21
N PHE A 261 30.68 20.81 20.04
CA PHE A 261 31.41 19.54 19.91
C PHE A 261 32.74 19.65 19.16
N ASN A 262 33.01 20.76 18.46
CA ASN A 262 34.35 21.01 17.89
C ASN A 262 35.10 21.99 18.79
N THR A 263 35.46 21.55 20.00
CA THR A 263 36.64 22.09 20.68
C THR A 263 37.87 21.61 19.93
N HIS A 264 38.76 22.55 19.61
CA HIS A 264 40.01 22.36 18.87
C HIS A 264 40.78 21.08 19.21
#